data_AF-A0A5C7A3W3-F1
#
_entry.id   AF-A0A5C7A3W3-F1
#
_cell.length_a   1.000
_cell.length_b   1.000
_cell.length_c   1.000
_cell.angle_alpha   90.00
_cell.angle_beta   90.00
_cell.angle_gamma   90.00
#
_symmetry.space_group_name_H-M   'P 1'
#
loop_
_entity.id
_entity.type
_entity.pdbx_description
1 polymer ?
#
loop_
_entity_poly.entity_id
_entity_poly.type
_entity_poly.pdbx_seq_one_letter_code
_entity_poly.pdbx_strand_id
1 'polypeptide(L)'
;MKVLKVGKSIFKMSLEKALSTAGTEDTIQLAPGRYNLDTVINRGITFEAEFPDSSVVITGTLSINNTSCIFKNITFECSARDKNLIVANQSNLMFEHCSFYGNHIELARAIFLTKSNLTVYCCSFSGISSNAIKAMKSSKVAVYKSIFKDLKDSSAIYMESSQLDIQDCRFINITTNAVNAIGKSDIKARDCEWEVTKAPALYLNPKVTVEITDSVFKSSNTVIFAQQATLIIAS
;
A
#
# COMPACT_ATOMS: atom_id res chain seq x y z
N MET A 1 -19.27 -11.83 -14.98
CA MET A 1 -18.84 -10.49 -14.58
C MET A 1 -19.98 -9.50 -14.75
N LYS A 2 -20.48 -8.97 -13.64
CA LYS A 2 -21.52 -7.94 -13.57
C LYS A 2 -20.93 -6.66 -13.01
N VAL A 3 -21.55 -5.53 -13.31
CA VAL A 3 -21.25 -4.23 -12.70
C VAL A 3 -22.39 -3.86 -11.76
N LEU A 4 -22.10 -3.75 -10.47
CA LEU A 4 -23.04 -3.35 -9.42
C LEU A 4 -22.80 -1.87 -9.09
N LYS A 5 -23.77 -1.01 -9.42
CA LYS A 5 -23.67 0.43 -9.18
C LYS A 5 -24.15 0.81 -7.79
N VAL A 6 -23.27 1.43 -7.02
CA VAL A 6 -23.48 1.83 -5.61
C VAL A 6 -23.47 3.35 -5.48
N GLY A 7 -24.35 3.91 -4.66
CA GLY A 7 -24.42 5.36 -4.40
C GLY A 7 -25.66 5.77 -3.61
N LYS A 8 -25.77 7.04 -3.24
CA LYS A 8 -26.85 7.57 -2.38
C LYS A 8 -28.19 7.80 -3.08
N SER A 9 -28.27 7.60 -4.40
CA SER A 9 -29.51 7.78 -5.16
C SER A 9 -30.49 6.62 -4.89
N ILE A 10 -31.80 6.89 -4.92
CA ILE A 10 -32.85 5.87 -4.82
C ILE A 10 -32.75 4.77 -5.90
N PHE A 11 -32.05 5.04 -7.00
CA PHE A 11 -31.80 4.09 -8.09
C PHE A 11 -30.51 3.28 -7.91
N LYS A 12 -29.68 3.59 -6.90
CA LYS A 12 -28.40 2.91 -6.66
C LYS A 12 -28.51 1.97 -5.46
N MET A 13 -27.74 0.89 -5.51
CA MET A 13 -27.70 -0.12 -4.46
C MET A 13 -26.86 0.39 -3.28
N SER A 14 -27.14 -0.08 -2.05
CA SER A 14 -26.22 0.11 -0.93
C SER A 14 -24.95 -0.72 -1.12
N LEU A 15 -23.86 -0.33 -0.46
CA LEU A 15 -22.59 -1.05 -0.57
C LEU A 15 -22.67 -2.45 0.04
N GLU A 16 -23.37 -2.60 1.17
CA GLU A 16 -23.59 -3.87 1.85
C GLU A 16 -24.35 -4.84 0.95
N LYS A 17 -25.40 -4.35 0.28
CA LYS A 17 -26.17 -5.15 -0.67
C LYS A 17 -25.35 -5.50 -1.91
N ALA A 18 -24.49 -4.60 -2.38
CA ALA A 18 -23.58 -4.91 -3.49
C ALA A 18 -22.57 -6.00 -3.11
N LEU A 19 -21.98 -5.93 -1.92
CA LEU A 19 -21.05 -6.95 -1.40
C LEU A 19 -21.68 -8.32 -1.17
N SER A 20 -22.95 -8.37 -0.77
CA SER A 20 -23.70 -9.63 -0.63
C SER A 20 -24.14 -10.20 -1.97
N THR A 21 -24.34 -9.35 -2.98
CA THR A 21 -24.78 -9.75 -4.33
C THR A 21 -23.62 -10.10 -5.26
N ALA A 22 -22.46 -9.45 -5.09
CA ALA A 22 -21.30 -9.63 -5.94
C ALA A 22 -20.79 -11.08 -5.93
N GLY A 23 -20.67 -11.65 -7.12
CA GLY A 23 -19.92 -12.88 -7.35
C GLY A 23 -18.42 -12.61 -7.48
N THR A 24 -17.65 -13.69 -7.67
CA THR A 24 -16.23 -13.58 -8.02
C THR A 24 -16.07 -12.89 -9.37
N GLU A 25 -15.06 -12.04 -9.48
CA GLU A 25 -14.72 -11.17 -10.62
C GLU A 25 -15.73 -10.05 -10.92
N ASP A 26 -16.82 -9.92 -10.16
CA ASP A 26 -17.75 -8.81 -10.34
C ASP A 26 -17.09 -7.46 -9.94
N THR A 27 -17.61 -6.39 -10.53
CA THR A 27 -17.17 -5.02 -10.25
C THR A 27 -18.24 -4.28 -9.45
N ILE A 28 -17.83 -3.71 -8.32
CA ILE A 28 -18.64 -2.75 -7.56
C ILE A 28 -18.18 -1.35 -7.96
N GLN A 29 -19.04 -0.67 -8.72
CA GLN A 29 -18.80 0.70 -9.16
C GLN A 29 -19.37 1.69 -8.15
N LEU A 30 -18.51 2.51 -7.55
CA LEU A 30 -18.83 3.42 -6.46
C LEU A 30 -19.06 4.83 -6.99
N ALA A 31 -20.24 5.39 -6.77
CA ALA A 31 -20.51 6.81 -6.99
C ALA A 31 -19.65 7.69 -6.05
N PRO A 32 -19.43 8.98 -6.37
CA PRO A 32 -18.78 9.90 -5.44
C PRO A 32 -19.46 9.87 -4.06
N GLY A 33 -18.65 9.75 -3.00
CA GLY A 33 -19.16 9.61 -1.65
C GLY A 33 -18.17 8.99 -0.69
N ARG A 34 -18.59 8.94 0.58
CA ARG A 34 -17.82 8.32 1.67
C ARG A 34 -18.52 7.04 2.11
N TYR A 35 -17.74 5.97 2.22
CA TYR A 35 -18.20 4.62 2.51
C TYR A 35 -17.42 4.06 3.70
N ASN A 36 -18.11 3.66 4.76
CA ASN A 36 -17.47 2.95 5.85
C ASN A 36 -17.52 1.44 5.59
N LEU A 37 -16.35 0.82 5.53
CA LEU A 37 -16.19 -0.59 5.21
C LEU A 37 -15.35 -1.27 6.28
N ASP A 38 -16.04 -1.81 7.28
CA ASP A 38 -15.48 -2.72 8.27
C ASP A 38 -15.97 -4.13 7.95
N THR A 39 -15.29 -4.84 7.05
CA THR A 39 -15.79 -6.12 6.53
C THR A 39 -14.68 -7.08 6.09
N VAL A 40 -15.08 -8.33 5.85
CA VAL A 40 -14.24 -9.41 5.36
C VAL A 40 -14.64 -9.76 3.93
N ILE A 41 -13.68 -9.75 3.01
CA ILE A 41 -13.85 -10.13 1.61
C ILE A 41 -13.10 -11.43 1.36
N ASN A 42 -13.86 -12.48 1.02
CA ASN A 42 -13.34 -13.84 0.76
C ASN A 42 -13.63 -14.29 -0.69
N ARG A 43 -13.88 -13.33 -1.58
CA ARG A 43 -14.15 -13.55 -3.00
C ARG A 43 -13.55 -12.43 -3.81
N GLY A 44 -13.16 -12.72 -5.05
CA GLY A 44 -12.42 -11.75 -5.82
C GLY A 44 -13.35 -10.70 -6.38
N ILE A 45 -13.13 -9.43 -6.04
CA ILE A 45 -14.01 -8.32 -6.44
C ILE A 45 -13.15 -7.15 -6.89
N THR A 46 -13.62 -6.43 -7.92
CA THR A 46 -13.06 -5.12 -8.29
C THR A 46 -13.91 -4.01 -7.68
N PHE A 47 -13.26 -3.07 -7.00
CA PHE A 47 -13.86 -1.80 -6.57
C PHE A 47 -13.32 -0.70 -7.45
N GLU A 48 -14.21 0.08 -8.04
CA GLU A 48 -13.84 1.14 -8.96
C GLU A 48 -14.73 2.35 -8.75
N ALA A 49 -14.13 3.53 -8.69
CA ALA A 49 -14.90 4.76 -8.69
C ALA A 49 -15.59 4.97 -10.04
N GLU A 50 -16.83 5.48 -10.04
CA GLU A 50 -17.62 5.70 -11.25
C GLU A 50 -16.94 6.67 -12.25
N PHE A 51 -16.16 7.61 -11.71
CA PHE A 51 -15.32 8.52 -12.48
C PHE A 51 -13.90 8.54 -11.90
N PRO A 52 -12.83 8.60 -12.73
CA PRO A 52 -11.44 8.57 -12.24
C PRO A 52 -11.11 9.66 -11.21
N ASP A 53 -11.67 10.86 -11.39
CA ASP A 53 -11.43 12.00 -10.49
C ASP A 53 -12.52 12.17 -9.43
N SER A 54 -13.37 11.17 -9.23
CA SER A 54 -14.44 11.26 -8.24
C SER A 54 -13.94 11.07 -6.81
N SER A 55 -14.53 11.82 -5.88
CA SER A 55 -14.24 11.74 -4.46
C SER A 55 -14.88 10.49 -3.82
N VAL A 56 -14.39 9.31 -4.16
CA VAL A 56 -14.74 8.05 -3.48
C VAL A 56 -13.75 7.85 -2.33
N VAL A 57 -14.27 7.91 -1.11
CA VAL A 57 -13.48 7.72 0.10
C VAL A 57 -13.98 6.47 0.85
N ILE A 58 -13.09 5.53 1.07
CA ILE A 58 -13.33 4.35 1.91
C ILE A 58 -12.64 4.57 3.27
N THR A 59 -13.41 4.39 4.34
CA THR A 59 -12.92 4.29 5.71
C THR A 59 -13.15 2.89 6.27
N GLY A 60 -12.64 2.61 7.46
CA GLY A 60 -12.78 1.32 8.12
C GLY A 60 -11.65 0.35 7.76
N THR A 61 -11.80 -0.90 8.19
CA THR A 61 -10.85 -1.98 7.95
C THR A 61 -11.42 -3.03 6.98
N LEU A 62 -10.75 -3.20 5.85
CA LEU A 62 -11.01 -4.29 4.91
C LEU A 62 -10.07 -5.45 5.17
N SER A 63 -10.63 -6.60 5.55
CA SER A 63 -9.88 -7.86 5.66
C SER A 63 -10.10 -8.70 4.41
N ILE A 64 -9.05 -9.02 3.66
CA ILE A 64 -9.11 -9.75 2.40
C ILE A 64 -8.38 -11.08 2.59
N ASN A 65 -9.11 -12.19 2.48
CA ASN A 65 -8.55 -13.51 2.78
C ASN A 65 -8.76 -14.49 1.62
N ASN A 66 -7.69 -15.22 1.29
CA ASN A 66 -7.71 -16.31 0.30
C ASN A 66 -8.35 -15.89 -1.04
N THR A 67 -8.12 -14.66 -1.47
CA THR A 67 -8.80 -14.12 -2.66
C THR A 67 -8.02 -13.02 -3.36
N SER A 68 -8.58 -12.49 -4.45
CA SER A 68 -7.94 -11.46 -5.27
C SER A 68 -8.82 -10.23 -5.42
N CYS A 69 -8.38 -9.05 -4.97
CA CYS A 69 -9.15 -7.81 -5.08
C CYS A 69 -8.39 -6.74 -5.85
N ILE A 70 -9.13 -5.95 -6.63
CA ILE A 70 -8.61 -4.82 -7.39
C ILE A 70 -9.32 -3.56 -6.90
N PHE A 71 -8.58 -2.48 -6.69
CA PHE A 71 -9.10 -1.18 -6.31
C PHE A 71 -8.60 -0.12 -7.29
N LYS A 72 -9.51 0.68 -7.85
CA LYS A 72 -9.20 1.69 -8.85
C LYS A 72 -9.79 3.05 -8.49
N ASN A 73 -8.98 4.10 -8.54
CA ASN A 73 -9.45 5.49 -8.37
C ASN A 73 -10.14 5.74 -7.02
N ILE A 74 -9.66 5.10 -5.95
CA ILE A 74 -10.25 5.16 -4.62
C ILE A 74 -9.28 5.82 -3.63
N THR A 75 -9.82 6.69 -2.78
CA THR A 75 -9.11 7.18 -1.60
C THR A 75 -9.44 6.32 -0.38
N PHE A 76 -8.42 5.84 0.32
CA PHE A 76 -8.55 5.18 1.62
C PHE A 76 -8.10 6.15 2.70
N GLU A 77 -8.95 6.37 3.70
CA GLU A 77 -8.66 7.29 4.79
C GLU A 77 -8.59 6.55 6.12
N CYS A 78 -7.41 6.61 6.76
CA CYS A 78 -7.23 6.05 8.07
C CYS A 78 -7.81 7.00 9.12
N SER A 79 -8.93 6.59 9.72
CA SER A 79 -9.70 7.40 10.66
C SER A 79 -9.58 6.95 12.13
N ALA A 80 -8.73 5.97 12.43
CA ALA A 80 -8.64 5.39 13.77
C ALA A 80 -7.22 4.94 14.16
N ARG A 81 -6.90 5.11 15.43
CA ARG A 81 -5.65 4.67 16.06
C ARG A 81 -5.52 3.16 15.99
N ASP A 82 -4.28 2.66 15.84
CA ASP A 82 -3.95 1.23 15.90
C ASP A 82 -4.68 0.33 14.89
N LYS A 83 -5.27 0.91 13.83
CA LYS A 83 -5.96 0.16 12.78
C LYS A 83 -5.12 0.05 11.51
N ASN A 84 -5.36 -1.05 10.78
CA ASN A 84 -4.95 -1.19 9.40
C ASN A 84 -6.15 -0.83 8.51
N LEU A 85 -5.93 -0.07 7.42
CA LEU A 85 -6.97 0.14 6.42
C LEU A 85 -7.27 -1.16 5.67
N ILE A 86 -6.20 -1.83 5.22
CA ILE A 86 -6.26 -3.10 4.49
C ILE A 86 -5.44 -4.15 5.25
N VAL A 87 -6.05 -5.29 5.51
CA VAL A 87 -5.38 -6.50 6.01
C VAL A 87 -5.57 -7.59 4.97
N ALA A 88 -4.48 -8.13 4.41
CA ALA A 88 -4.54 -9.23 3.47
C ALA A 88 -3.78 -10.46 3.97
N ASN A 89 -4.45 -11.61 3.90
CA ASN A 89 -3.88 -12.90 4.23
C ASN A 89 -4.08 -13.86 3.06
N GLN A 90 -2.98 -14.45 2.56
CA GLN A 90 -3.00 -15.39 1.43
C GLN A 90 -3.77 -14.87 0.22
N SER A 91 -3.61 -13.59 -0.09
CA SER A 91 -4.42 -12.87 -1.08
C SER A 91 -3.57 -12.16 -2.15
N ASN A 92 -4.19 -11.78 -3.25
CA ASN A 92 -3.57 -10.96 -4.31
C ASN A 92 -4.29 -9.62 -4.40
N LEU A 93 -3.57 -8.52 -4.20
CA LEU A 93 -4.16 -7.19 -4.26
C LEU A 93 -3.55 -6.38 -5.40
N MET A 94 -4.38 -5.56 -6.04
CA MET A 94 -3.93 -4.51 -6.95
C MET A 94 -4.59 -3.18 -6.59
N PHE A 95 -3.79 -2.13 -6.47
CA PHE A 95 -4.25 -0.75 -6.33
C PHE A 95 -3.76 0.06 -7.53
N GLU A 96 -4.69 0.73 -8.21
CA GLU A 96 -4.44 1.51 -9.40
C GLU A 96 -5.00 2.92 -9.19
N HIS A 97 -4.16 3.95 -9.28
CA HIS A 97 -4.59 5.33 -9.09
C HIS A 97 -5.31 5.59 -7.75
N CYS A 98 -4.89 4.87 -6.70
CA CYS A 98 -5.44 5.01 -5.36
C CYS A 98 -4.64 6.00 -4.51
N SER A 99 -5.29 6.59 -3.51
CA SER A 99 -4.64 7.43 -2.52
C SER A 99 -4.88 6.88 -1.12
N PHE A 100 -3.84 6.81 -0.30
CA PHE A 100 -3.91 6.41 1.10
C PHE A 100 -3.53 7.61 1.95
N TYR A 101 -4.45 8.04 2.80
CA TYR A 101 -4.28 9.22 3.63
C TYR A 101 -4.46 8.89 5.11
N GLY A 102 -3.55 9.38 5.93
CA GLY A 102 -3.67 9.39 7.38
C GLY A 102 -3.61 10.82 7.91
N ASN A 103 -4.41 11.11 8.93
CA ASN A 103 -4.33 12.39 9.66
C ASN A 103 -3.24 12.36 10.76
N HIS A 104 -2.12 11.66 10.54
CA HIS A 104 -1.10 11.37 11.56
C HIS A 104 -1.65 10.75 12.87
N ILE A 105 -2.75 10.00 12.76
CA ILE A 105 -3.34 9.30 13.90
C ILE A 105 -2.41 8.16 14.30
N GLU A 106 -1.83 8.21 15.49
CA GLU A 106 -0.78 7.28 15.96
C GLU A 106 -1.03 5.80 15.59
N LEU A 107 0.04 5.15 15.13
CA LEU A 107 0.11 3.71 14.83
C LEU A 107 -0.84 3.17 13.74
N ALA A 108 -1.50 4.05 12.98
CA ALA A 108 -2.26 3.70 11.79
C ALA A 108 -1.35 3.13 10.68
N ARG A 109 -1.73 1.99 10.10
CA ARG A 109 -1.10 1.42 8.89
C ARG A 109 -2.06 1.44 7.72
N ALA A 110 -1.54 1.66 6.51
CA ALA A 110 -2.37 1.54 5.33
C ALA A 110 -2.58 0.07 4.94
N ILE A 111 -1.51 -0.66 4.60
CA ILE A 111 -1.63 -2.03 4.10
C ILE A 111 -0.79 -2.99 4.94
N PHE A 112 -1.41 -4.06 5.45
CA PHE A 112 -0.74 -5.16 6.14
C PHE A 112 -0.93 -6.48 5.40
N LEU A 113 0.18 -7.11 4.98
CA LEU A 113 0.21 -8.33 4.19
C LEU A 113 0.84 -9.49 4.96
N THR A 114 0.19 -10.65 4.89
CA THR A 114 0.74 -11.93 5.33
C THR A 114 0.59 -12.97 4.21
N LYS A 115 1.70 -13.58 3.76
CA LYS A 115 1.71 -14.56 2.65
C LYS A 115 0.94 -14.10 1.41
N SER A 116 1.01 -12.81 1.08
CA SER A 116 0.15 -12.19 0.05
C SER A 116 0.99 -11.51 -1.03
N ASN A 117 0.37 -11.28 -2.19
CA ASN A 117 0.95 -10.50 -3.28
C ASN A 117 0.25 -9.14 -3.36
N LEU A 118 1.02 -8.08 -3.58
CA LEU A 118 0.51 -6.71 -3.71
C LEU A 118 1.15 -6.04 -4.91
N THR A 119 0.33 -5.47 -5.79
CA THR A 119 0.76 -4.53 -6.83
C THR A 119 0.16 -3.15 -6.55
N VAL A 120 0.99 -2.12 -6.56
CA VAL A 120 0.61 -0.72 -6.37
C VAL A 120 1.10 0.07 -7.57
N TYR A 121 0.18 0.72 -8.29
CA TYR A 121 0.48 1.45 -9.51
C TYR A 121 -0.11 2.86 -9.46
N CYS A 122 0.72 3.88 -9.71
CA CYS A 122 0.30 5.29 -9.72
C CYS A 122 -0.46 5.72 -8.46
N CYS A 123 -0.04 5.23 -7.29
CA CYS A 123 -0.70 5.52 -6.02
C CYS A 123 0.06 6.55 -5.18
N SER A 124 -0.64 7.14 -4.21
CA SER A 124 -0.02 8.01 -3.21
C SER A 124 -0.27 7.51 -1.79
N PHE A 125 0.73 7.65 -0.92
CA PHE A 125 0.64 7.40 0.52
C PHE A 125 1.10 8.63 1.26
N SER A 126 0.24 9.23 2.08
CA SER A 126 0.55 10.46 2.80
C SER A 126 -0.04 10.51 4.20
N GLY A 127 0.72 11.10 5.14
CA GLY A 127 0.27 11.34 6.51
C GLY A 127 0.01 10.08 7.36
N ILE A 128 0.42 8.90 6.88
CA ILE A 128 0.36 7.65 7.66
C ILE A 128 1.44 7.70 8.75
N SER A 129 1.06 7.43 10.00
CA SER A 129 1.95 7.50 11.18
C SER A 129 2.64 6.17 11.51
N SER A 130 2.32 5.08 10.80
CA SER A 130 3.10 3.85 10.87
C SER A 130 3.48 3.44 9.45
N ASN A 131 3.64 2.14 9.19
CA ASN A 131 3.98 1.66 7.87
C ASN A 131 2.85 1.93 6.87
N ALA A 132 3.18 2.56 5.74
CA ALA A 132 2.27 2.60 4.60
C ALA A 132 2.05 1.17 4.06
N ILE A 133 3.12 0.39 3.93
CA ILE A 133 3.05 -1.02 3.56
C ILE A 133 3.87 -1.84 4.56
N LYS A 134 3.26 -2.86 5.17
CA LYS A 134 3.94 -3.86 5.97
C LYS A 134 3.70 -5.24 5.38
N ALA A 135 4.76 -5.93 4.97
CA ALA A 135 4.67 -7.25 4.35
C ALA A 135 5.52 -8.29 5.10
N MET A 136 4.91 -9.44 5.39
CA MET A 136 5.52 -10.51 6.16
C MET A 136 5.28 -11.88 5.53
N LYS A 137 6.10 -12.86 5.96
CA LYS A 137 5.92 -14.29 5.68
C LYS A 137 5.85 -14.60 4.17
N SER A 138 6.92 -14.31 3.45
CA SER A 138 7.02 -14.61 2.01
C SER A 138 5.98 -13.90 1.15
N SER A 139 5.62 -12.67 1.56
CA SER A 139 4.79 -11.80 0.72
C SER A 139 5.63 -11.23 -0.44
N LYS A 140 4.96 -10.84 -1.53
CA LYS A 140 5.60 -10.17 -2.68
C LYS A 140 4.93 -8.84 -2.91
N VAL A 141 5.72 -7.78 -3.00
CA VAL A 141 5.23 -6.41 -3.17
C VAL A 141 5.88 -5.80 -4.39
N ALA A 142 5.08 -5.27 -5.29
CA ALA A 142 5.50 -4.52 -6.46
C ALA A 142 4.90 -3.12 -6.40
N VAL A 143 5.73 -2.08 -6.49
CA VAL A 143 5.32 -0.67 -6.39
C VAL A 143 5.89 0.11 -7.55
N TYR A 144 5.01 0.73 -8.33
CA TYR A 144 5.35 1.43 -9.56
C TYR A 144 4.76 2.83 -9.57
N LYS A 145 5.53 3.82 -10.02
CA LYS A 145 5.03 5.18 -10.30
C LYS A 145 4.33 5.84 -9.11
N SER A 146 4.77 5.52 -7.89
CA SER A 146 4.04 5.85 -6.67
C SER A 146 4.84 6.77 -5.76
N ILE A 147 4.12 7.52 -4.92
CA ILE A 147 4.69 8.53 -4.03
C ILE A 147 4.39 8.17 -2.58
N PHE A 148 5.42 8.14 -1.75
CA PHE A 148 5.32 8.05 -0.29
C PHE A 148 5.79 9.39 0.28
N LYS A 149 4.91 10.09 1.01
CA LYS A 149 5.17 11.46 1.45
C LYS A 149 4.75 11.69 2.90
N ASP A 150 5.55 12.46 3.64
CA ASP A 150 5.17 12.95 4.97
C ASP A 150 4.83 11.81 5.95
N LEU A 151 5.59 10.71 5.90
CA LEU A 151 5.36 9.54 6.76
C LEU A 151 6.20 9.63 8.03
N LYS A 152 5.54 9.34 9.16
CA LYS A 152 6.11 9.53 10.51
C LYS A 152 6.09 8.22 11.30
N ASP A 153 6.87 8.17 12.38
CA ASP A 153 6.95 7.16 13.44
C ASP A 153 7.26 5.70 13.05
N SER A 154 7.22 5.31 11.78
CA SER A 154 7.70 4.01 11.29
C SER A 154 8.16 4.11 9.83
N SER A 155 8.83 3.06 9.34
CA SER A 155 9.32 3.05 7.96
C SER A 155 8.16 3.10 6.96
N ALA A 156 8.35 3.75 5.81
CA ALA A 156 7.30 3.80 4.78
C ALA A 156 6.89 2.38 4.36
N ILE A 157 7.89 1.55 4.03
CA ILE A 157 7.71 0.13 3.73
C ILE A 157 8.48 -0.70 4.76
N TYR A 158 7.84 -1.74 5.30
CA TYR A 158 8.44 -2.74 6.17
C TYR A 158 8.34 -4.13 5.56
N MET A 159 9.46 -4.85 5.49
CA MET A 159 9.55 -6.19 4.91
C MET A 159 10.15 -7.18 5.90
N GLU A 160 9.49 -8.32 6.10
CA GLU A 160 10.06 -9.45 6.83
C GLU A 160 9.98 -10.75 6.01
N SER A 161 11.14 -11.29 5.66
CA SER A 161 11.30 -12.48 4.83
C SER A 161 10.40 -12.47 3.59
N SER A 162 10.44 -11.36 2.84
CA SER A 162 9.50 -11.03 1.76
C SER A 162 10.22 -10.36 0.58
N GLN A 163 9.56 -10.24 -0.56
CA GLN A 163 10.13 -9.67 -1.80
C GLN A 163 9.54 -8.29 -2.10
N LEU A 164 10.38 -7.34 -2.51
CA LEU A 164 10.01 -5.98 -2.84
C LEU A 164 10.61 -5.57 -4.19
N ASP A 165 9.78 -5.20 -5.15
CA ASP A 165 10.18 -4.57 -6.41
C ASP A 165 9.61 -3.15 -6.44
N ILE A 166 10.47 -2.14 -6.52
CA ILE A 166 10.09 -0.72 -6.57
C ILE A 166 10.69 -0.11 -7.83
N GLN A 167 9.86 0.58 -8.61
CA GLN A 167 10.35 1.30 -9.78
C GLN A 167 9.62 2.62 -9.99
N ASP A 168 10.37 3.65 -10.41
CA ASP A 168 9.83 4.99 -10.70
C ASP A 168 9.05 5.56 -9.50
N CYS A 169 9.62 5.46 -8.31
CA CYS A 169 8.95 5.85 -7.07
C CYS A 169 9.69 6.98 -6.34
N ARG A 170 8.94 7.73 -5.54
CA ARG A 170 9.47 8.87 -4.80
C ARG A 170 9.13 8.75 -3.32
N PHE A 171 10.16 8.85 -2.48
CA PHE A 171 10.04 8.85 -1.02
C PHE A 171 10.45 10.23 -0.51
N ILE A 172 9.50 11.00 0.01
CA ILE A 172 9.68 12.42 0.31
C ILE A 172 9.32 12.70 1.77
N ASN A 173 10.21 13.39 2.48
CA ASN A 173 9.99 13.77 3.88
C ASN A 173 9.61 12.58 4.78
N ILE A 174 10.35 11.47 4.64
CA ILE A 174 10.20 10.30 5.51
C ILE A 174 11.06 10.52 6.75
N THR A 175 10.46 10.50 7.95
CA THR A 175 11.21 10.79 9.18
C THR A 175 11.98 9.61 9.73
N THR A 176 11.63 8.38 9.36
CA THR A 176 12.37 7.17 9.72
C THR A 176 13.07 6.60 8.47
N ASN A 177 12.87 5.33 8.12
CA ASN A 177 13.40 4.72 6.91
C ASN A 177 12.36 4.74 5.77
N ALA A 178 12.78 4.91 4.53
CA ALA A 178 11.90 4.63 3.40
C ALA A 178 11.61 3.13 3.32
N VAL A 179 12.64 2.29 3.45
CA VAL A 179 12.48 0.83 3.53
C VAL A 179 13.22 0.29 4.73
N ASN A 180 12.52 -0.51 5.55
CA ASN A 180 13.13 -1.35 6.58
C ASN A 180 12.87 -2.82 6.21
N ALA A 181 13.93 -3.57 5.99
CA ALA A 181 13.83 -4.97 5.61
C ALA A 181 14.66 -5.86 6.51
N ILE A 182 14.05 -6.98 6.89
CA ILE A 182 14.68 -7.98 7.74
C ILE A 182 14.45 -9.41 7.27
N GLY A 183 15.27 -10.33 7.78
CA GLY A 183 15.19 -11.75 7.44
C GLY A 183 15.56 -12.02 5.99
N LYS A 184 15.10 -13.15 5.43
CA LYS A 184 15.38 -13.55 4.05
C LYS A 184 14.58 -12.71 3.04
N SER A 185 14.81 -11.41 3.02
CA SER A 185 14.13 -10.47 2.13
C SER A 185 14.98 -10.14 0.90
N ASP A 186 14.33 -9.87 -0.22
CA ASP A 186 14.96 -9.51 -1.49
C ASP A 186 14.31 -8.22 -2.01
N ILE A 187 15.13 -7.24 -2.37
CA ILE A 187 14.68 -5.91 -2.75
C ILE A 187 15.32 -5.52 -4.07
N LYS A 188 14.51 -5.06 -5.01
CA LYS A 188 14.94 -4.38 -6.21
C LYS A 188 14.36 -2.98 -6.25
N ALA A 189 15.20 -1.98 -6.45
CA ALA A 189 14.78 -0.59 -6.58
C ALA A 189 15.41 0.03 -7.82
N ARG A 190 14.59 0.60 -8.71
CA ARG A 190 15.04 1.17 -9.98
C ARG A 190 14.41 2.55 -10.20
N ASP A 191 15.14 3.50 -10.77
CA ASP A 191 14.59 4.81 -11.13
C ASP A 191 13.91 5.53 -9.94
N CYS A 192 14.45 5.41 -8.73
CA CYS A 192 13.79 5.91 -7.51
C CYS A 192 14.44 7.21 -6.98
N GLU A 193 13.63 8.08 -6.40
CA GLU A 193 14.07 9.27 -5.67
C GLU A 193 13.87 9.08 -4.17
N TRP A 194 14.94 9.24 -3.40
CA TRP A 194 14.97 9.04 -1.96
C TRP A 194 15.32 10.34 -1.25
N GLU A 195 14.36 10.94 -0.56
CA GLU A 195 14.53 12.14 0.25
C GLU A 195 14.05 11.85 1.68
N VAL A 196 14.97 11.35 2.50
CA VAL A 196 14.72 10.92 3.88
C VAL A 196 15.42 11.87 4.84
N THR A 197 14.74 12.24 5.93
CA THR A 197 15.12 13.42 6.72
C THR A 197 15.90 13.10 7.99
N LYS A 198 15.63 11.99 8.70
CA LYS A 198 16.29 11.71 9.99
C LYS A 198 16.92 10.34 10.14
N ALA A 199 16.53 9.34 9.37
CA ALA A 199 17.12 8.00 9.46
C ALA A 199 17.66 7.54 8.09
N PRO A 200 18.42 6.44 8.03
CA PRO A 200 18.84 5.84 6.77
C PRO A 200 17.66 5.63 5.84
N ALA A 201 17.81 5.90 4.55
CA ALA A 201 16.75 5.64 3.58
C ALA A 201 16.39 4.15 3.55
N LEU A 202 17.41 3.29 3.59
CA LEU A 202 17.24 1.85 3.68
C LEU A 202 17.92 1.33 4.94
N TYR A 203 17.20 0.51 5.71
CA TYR A 203 17.71 -0.25 6.85
C TYR A 203 17.56 -1.75 6.58
N LEU A 204 18.68 -2.46 6.49
CA LEU A 204 18.74 -3.83 5.99
C LEU A 204 19.45 -4.74 7.00
N ASN A 205 18.73 -5.70 7.60
CA ASN A 205 19.28 -6.49 8.72
C ASN A 205 18.58 -7.84 9.00
N PRO A 206 19.32 -8.90 9.33
CA PRO A 206 20.31 -9.58 8.52
C PRO A 206 19.64 -10.46 7.44
N LYS A 207 20.42 -10.98 6.48
CA LYS A 207 20.01 -11.89 5.38
C LYS A 207 19.15 -11.22 4.29
N VAL A 208 19.29 -9.91 4.14
CA VAL A 208 18.62 -9.15 3.08
C VAL A 208 19.53 -9.05 1.87
N THR A 209 18.98 -9.21 0.68
CA THR A 209 19.63 -8.84 -0.58
C THR A 209 18.93 -7.61 -1.15
N VAL A 210 19.72 -6.65 -1.62
CA VAL A 210 19.20 -5.45 -2.27
C VAL A 210 19.99 -5.12 -3.53
N GLU A 211 19.27 -4.77 -4.58
CA GLU A 211 19.77 -4.27 -5.85
C GLU A 211 19.13 -2.89 -6.10
N ILE A 212 19.96 -1.87 -6.27
CA ILE A 212 19.53 -0.50 -6.55
C ILE A 212 20.16 -0.06 -7.86
N THR A 213 19.34 0.34 -8.84
CA THR A 213 19.80 0.92 -10.10
C THR A 213 19.15 2.28 -10.36
N ASP A 214 19.85 3.15 -11.09
CA ASP A 214 19.31 4.40 -11.64
C ASP A 214 18.59 5.30 -10.60
N SER A 215 19.02 5.27 -9.34
CA SER A 215 18.31 5.90 -8.22
C SER A 215 19.09 7.07 -7.62
N VAL A 216 18.36 8.09 -7.17
CA VAL A 216 18.91 9.34 -6.63
C VAL A 216 18.60 9.47 -5.15
N PHE A 217 19.64 9.60 -4.33
CA PHE A 217 19.52 9.86 -2.89
C PHE A 217 19.79 11.35 -2.63
N LYS A 218 18.77 12.07 -2.14
CA LYS A 218 18.81 13.51 -1.84
C LYS A 218 18.84 13.73 -0.34
N SER A 219 19.59 14.73 0.12
CA SER A 219 19.89 15.03 1.55
C SER A 219 21.01 14.19 2.19
N SER A 220 21.75 14.81 3.13
CA SER A 220 22.91 14.24 3.80
C SER A 220 22.61 13.03 4.68
N ASN A 221 21.35 12.86 5.09
CA ASN A 221 20.92 11.75 5.95
C ASN A 221 20.44 10.53 5.15
N THR A 222 20.42 10.63 3.84
CA THR A 222 19.93 9.59 2.95
C THR A 222 21.04 8.55 2.71
N VAL A 223 21.33 7.80 3.77
CA VAL A 223 22.33 6.73 3.80
C VAL A 223 21.66 5.35 3.73
N ILE A 224 22.42 4.33 3.33
CA ILE A 224 22.00 2.93 3.41
C ILE A 224 22.71 2.29 4.61
N PHE A 225 21.94 1.71 5.53
CA PHE A 225 22.48 0.90 6.63
C PHE A 225 22.29 -0.58 6.31
N ALA A 226 23.39 -1.30 6.17
CA ALA A 226 23.40 -2.72 5.85
C ALA A 226 24.19 -3.51 6.89
N GLN A 227 23.53 -4.44 7.58
CA GLN A 227 24.16 -5.36 8.52
C GLN A 227 23.88 -6.79 8.07
N GLN A 228 24.94 -7.53 7.73
CA GLN A 228 24.84 -8.91 7.21
C GLN A 228 23.87 -9.00 6.02
N ALA A 229 23.97 -8.05 5.10
CA ALA A 229 23.15 -7.93 3.89
C ALA A 229 24.05 -7.83 2.66
N THR A 230 23.53 -8.24 1.50
CA THR A 230 24.19 -8.09 0.21
C THR A 230 23.62 -6.84 -0.46
N LEU A 231 24.49 -5.89 -0.82
CA LEU A 231 24.12 -4.63 -1.46
C LEU A 231 24.80 -4.54 -2.83
N ILE A 232 23.98 -4.40 -3.87
CA ILE A 232 24.41 -4.15 -5.25
C ILE A 232 23.88 -2.77 -5.64
N ILE A 233 24.77 -1.88 -6.03
CA ILE A 233 24.42 -0.55 -6.56
C ILE A 233 25.00 -0.47 -7.96
N ALA A 234 24.13 -0.20 -8.95
CA ALA A 234 24.53 0.10 -10.31
C ALA A 234 23.99 1.48 -10.70
N SER A 235 24.72 2.13 -11.60
CA SER A 235 24.41 3.45 -12.15
C SER A 235 23.84 3.37 -13.55
#